data_AF-A0A651GND4-F1
#
_entry.id   AF-A0A651GND4-F1
#
_cell.length_a   1.000
_cell.length_b   1.000
_cell.length_c   1.000
_cell.angle_alpha   90.00
_cell.angle_beta   90.00
_cell.angle_gamma   90.00
#
_symmetry.space_group_name_H-M   'P 1'
#
loop_
_entity.id
_entity.type
_entity.pdbx_description
1 polymer ?
#
loop_
_entity_poly.entity_id
_entity_poly.type
_entity_poly.pdbx_seq_one_letter_code
_entity_poly.pdbx_strand_id
1 'polypeptide(L)'
;MKMQKRRTNLSNLRGTALIAALLSFFSGCGVTDSDNPDTFVVPFEIRVGWQSMGDGYYTVTGGVVAATWDRQEGVESYSFVVIDSNGSKGDPFTRTHRQLSVVENRVSMVLIVQDPTLYMWVNQQTKDALIEKYNREYAEYLNRWNKLEVTVIR
;
A
#
# COMPACT_ATOMS: atom_id res chain seq x y z
N MET A 1 55.04 -31.78 -26.39
CA MET A 1 53.62 -32.18 -26.20
C MET A 1 52.91 -31.05 -25.46
N LYS A 2 51.69 -30.71 -25.90
CA LYS A 2 50.82 -29.56 -25.55
C LYS A 2 50.56 -29.39 -24.05
N MET A 3 50.61 -28.14 -23.53
CA MET A 3 49.50 -27.31 -22.97
C MET A 3 48.69 -28.00 -21.83
N GLN A 4 48.29 -27.36 -20.72
CA GLN A 4 47.68 -26.03 -20.64
C GLN A 4 47.59 -25.56 -19.17
N LYS A 5 47.88 -24.28 -18.99
CA LYS A 5 47.72 -23.43 -17.80
C LYS A 5 46.23 -23.32 -17.45
N ARG A 6 45.80 -23.62 -16.21
CA ARG A 6 44.49 -23.17 -15.71
C ARG A 6 44.66 -21.83 -15.00
N ARG A 7 44.24 -20.76 -15.67
CA ARG A 7 43.98 -19.43 -15.10
C ARG A 7 42.53 -19.38 -14.60
N THR A 8 42.35 -18.62 -13.50
CA THR A 8 41.20 -17.74 -13.15
C THR A 8 39.78 -18.30 -13.17
N ASN A 9 39.03 -18.13 -12.08
CA ASN A 9 38.20 -16.92 -11.92
C ASN A 9 37.46 -16.88 -10.57
N LEU A 10 37.49 -15.71 -9.95
CA LEU A 10 36.38 -15.22 -9.13
C LEU A 10 35.14 -15.20 -10.03
N SER A 11 34.21 -16.11 -9.81
CA SER A 11 32.85 -15.98 -10.31
C SER A 11 31.93 -16.94 -9.57
N ASN A 12 31.32 -16.44 -8.49
CA ASN A 12 29.97 -16.84 -8.11
C ASN A 12 29.17 -15.58 -7.70
N LEU A 13 29.25 -14.57 -8.57
CA LEU A 13 28.11 -13.72 -8.90
C LEU A 13 27.32 -14.48 -9.96
N ARG A 14 26.19 -15.08 -9.58
CA ARG A 14 25.05 -15.44 -10.44
C ARG A 14 23.98 -16.16 -9.61
N GLY A 15 23.21 -15.34 -8.91
CA GLY A 15 21.89 -15.66 -8.38
C GLY A 15 20.93 -14.50 -8.62
N THR A 16 21.13 -13.73 -9.70
CA THR A 16 20.13 -12.79 -10.21
C THR A 16 19.12 -13.58 -11.04
N ALA A 17 18.08 -14.06 -10.36
CA ALA A 17 16.81 -14.37 -11.00
C ALA A 17 15.78 -13.35 -10.49
N LEU A 18 15.71 -12.24 -11.23
CA LEU A 18 14.47 -11.59 -11.59
C LEU A 18 13.56 -11.12 -10.45
N ILE A 19 13.99 -10.09 -9.70
CA ILE A 19 13.02 -9.09 -9.22
C ILE A 19 12.86 -8.09 -10.36
N ALA A 20 12.09 -8.52 -11.38
CA ALA A 20 11.59 -7.60 -12.38
C ALA A 20 10.68 -6.59 -11.65
N ALA A 21 11.19 -5.38 -11.51
CA ALA A 21 10.45 -4.13 -11.65
C ALA A 21 8.94 -4.23 -11.40
N LEU A 22 8.55 -4.15 -10.13
CA LEU A 22 7.16 -3.88 -9.71
C LEU A 22 7.12 -2.79 -8.63
N LEU A 23 8.10 -1.88 -8.67
CA LEU A 23 8.22 -0.75 -7.74
C LEU A 23 8.43 0.59 -8.48
N SER A 24 8.02 0.70 -9.75
CA SER A 24 8.28 1.93 -10.55
C SER A 24 7.12 2.36 -11.45
N PHE A 25 5.88 1.92 -11.19
CA PHE A 25 4.70 2.35 -11.98
C PHE A 25 3.54 2.94 -11.18
N PHE A 26 3.73 3.21 -9.88
CA PHE A 26 2.83 4.07 -9.13
C PHE A 26 3.52 5.40 -8.79
N SER A 27 4.10 6.04 -9.82
CA SER A 27 3.82 7.47 -9.96
C SER A 27 2.31 7.54 -10.15
N GLY A 28 1.57 7.57 -9.03
CA GLY A 28 0.14 7.80 -9.04
C GLY A 28 -0.05 9.14 -9.71
N CYS A 29 -0.28 9.10 -11.02
CA CYS A 29 -0.85 10.19 -11.78
C CYS A 29 -2.25 10.31 -11.20
N GLY A 30 -2.37 11.07 -10.10
CA GLY A 30 -3.64 11.60 -9.67
C GLY A 30 -4.19 12.26 -10.92
N VAL A 31 -5.26 11.68 -11.47
CA VAL A 31 -6.01 12.34 -12.52
C VAL A 31 -6.59 13.55 -11.82
N THR A 32 -5.92 14.70 -11.96
CA THR A 32 -6.48 15.99 -11.60
C THR A 32 -7.70 16.15 -12.48
N ASP A 33 -8.89 16.11 -11.88
CA ASP A 33 -10.09 16.54 -12.58
C ASP A 33 -9.85 18.02 -12.92
N SER A 34 -9.92 18.37 -14.21
CA SER A 34 -9.37 19.61 -14.77
C SER A 34 -9.99 20.90 -14.22
N ASP A 35 -11.01 20.78 -13.38
CA ASP A 35 -11.82 21.89 -12.90
C ASP A 35 -11.43 22.33 -11.47
N ASN A 36 -10.62 21.55 -10.73
CA ASN A 36 -10.10 21.97 -9.42
C ASN A 36 -8.66 21.44 -9.18
N PRO A 37 -7.63 22.32 -9.17
CA PRO A 37 -6.24 21.92 -8.98
C PRO A 37 -5.97 21.29 -7.60
N ASP A 38 -6.86 21.49 -6.64
CA ASP A 38 -6.76 20.92 -5.30
C ASP A 38 -7.49 19.57 -5.16
N THR A 39 -8.04 19.02 -6.25
CA THR A 39 -8.72 17.72 -6.25
C THR A 39 -7.97 16.66 -7.05
N PHE A 40 -7.79 15.48 -6.47
CA PHE A 40 -7.14 14.34 -7.11
C PHE A 40 -7.74 13.02 -6.64
N VAL A 41 -7.53 11.97 -7.44
CA VAL A 41 -8.06 10.63 -7.16
C VAL A 41 -6.93 9.66 -6.82
N VAL A 42 -7.11 8.88 -5.75
CA VAL A 42 -6.15 7.90 -5.23
C VAL A 42 -6.82 6.51 -5.19
N PRO A 43 -6.21 5.43 -5.70
CA PRO A 43 -6.78 4.10 -5.57
C PRO A 43 -6.73 3.61 -4.12
N PHE A 44 -7.67 2.74 -3.77
CA PHE A 44 -7.57 1.96 -2.53
C PHE A 44 -6.63 0.77 -2.70
N GLU A 45 -5.93 0.42 -1.63
CA GLU A 45 -5.01 -0.72 -1.55
C GLU A 45 -5.27 -1.53 -0.28
N ILE A 46 -5.10 -2.85 -0.37
CA ILE A 46 -5.11 -3.71 0.82
C ILE A 46 -3.73 -3.62 1.48
N ARG A 47 -3.71 -3.37 2.78
CA ARG A 47 -2.50 -3.38 3.60
C ARG A 47 -2.63 -4.34 4.75
N VAL A 48 -1.78 -5.37 4.76
CA VAL A 48 -1.67 -6.31 5.88
C VAL A 48 -0.48 -5.90 6.74
N GLY A 49 -0.74 -5.50 7.98
CA GLY A 49 0.33 -5.16 8.92
C GLY A 49 1.03 -6.42 9.42
N TRP A 50 2.36 -6.40 9.44
CA TRP A 50 3.17 -7.44 10.06
C TRP A 50 4.47 -6.85 10.58
N GLN A 51 5.02 -7.46 11.62
CA GLN A 51 6.29 -7.06 12.21
C GLN A 51 7.09 -8.29 12.63
N SER A 52 8.38 -8.31 12.27
CA SER A 52 9.33 -9.33 12.74
C SER A 52 9.63 -9.13 14.22
N MET A 53 9.68 -10.23 14.97
CA MET A 53 10.04 -10.24 16.38
C MET A 53 11.55 -10.45 16.60
N GLY A 54 12.31 -10.72 15.53
CA GLY A 54 13.77 -10.84 15.57
C GLY A 54 14.30 -12.26 15.84
N ASP A 55 13.42 -13.21 16.18
CA ASP A 55 13.73 -14.60 16.53
C ASP A 55 13.18 -15.61 15.50
N GLY A 56 12.79 -15.14 14.32
CA GLY A 56 12.17 -15.94 13.26
C GLY A 56 10.64 -16.01 13.36
N TYR A 57 10.04 -15.38 14.36
CA TYR A 57 8.59 -15.22 14.49
C TYR A 57 8.12 -13.83 14.10
N TYR A 58 6.81 -13.74 13.84
CA TYR A 58 6.15 -12.53 13.38
C TYR A 58 4.89 -12.25 14.20
N THR A 59 4.54 -10.98 14.27
CA THR A 59 3.17 -10.54 14.53
C THR A 59 2.52 -10.19 13.21
N VAL A 60 1.24 -10.52 13.05
CA VAL A 60 0.43 -10.17 11.88
C VAL A 60 -0.89 -9.59 12.38
N THR A 61 -1.22 -8.38 11.93
CA THR A 61 -2.52 -7.77 12.17
C THR A 61 -3.44 -8.02 10.98
N GLY A 62 -4.74 -8.02 11.23
CA GLY A 62 -5.75 -7.96 10.18
C GLY A 62 -5.40 -6.84 9.22
N GLY A 63 -5.60 -7.09 7.92
CA GLY A 63 -5.36 -6.05 6.94
C GLY A 63 -6.43 -4.95 7.00
N VAL A 64 -6.15 -3.87 6.30
CA VAL A 64 -7.02 -2.72 6.13
C VAL A 64 -7.11 -2.35 4.66
N VAL A 65 -8.12 -1.57 4.29
CA VAL A 65 -8.16 -0.90 2.99
C VAL A 65 -7.74 0.54 3.20
N ALA A 66 -6.73 0.99 2.47
CA ALA A 66 -6.16 2.32 2.66
C ALA A 66 -5.93 3.02 1.32
N ALA A 67 -6.10 4.34 1.32
CA ALA A 67 -5.65 5.21 0.24
C ALA A 67 -4.50 6.07 0.78
N THR A 68 -3.42 6.20 0.02
CA THR A 68 -2.23 6.95 0.44
C THR A 68 -1.74 7.86 -0.67
N TRP A 69 -1.41 9.09 -0.29
CA TRP A 69 -0.91 10.12 -1.19
C TRP A 69 0.24 10.90 -0.54
N ASP A 70 0.93 11.69 -1.35
CA ASP A 70 1.97 12.58 -0.87
C ASP A 70 1.34 13.78 -0.17
N ARG A 71 1.92 14.15 0.97
CA ARG A 71 1.47 15.29 1.75
C ARG A 71 1.50 16.55 0.90
N GLN A 72 0.41 17.30 0.93
CA GLN A 72 0.29 18.59 0.25
C GLN A 72 0.70 19.71 1.21
N GLU A 73 1.18 20.83 0.66
CA GLU A 73 1.54 22.02 1.45
C GLU A 73 0.32 22.90 1.76
N GLY A 74 0.38 23.59 2.92
CA GLY A 74 -0.64 24.56 3.32
C GLY A 74 -2.02 23.96 3.63
N VAL A 75 -2.11 22.68 4.00
CA VAL A 75 -3.40 22.01 4.22
C VAL A 75 -3.97 22.27 5.61
N GLU A 76 -5.20 22.78 5.66
CA GLU A 76 -6.01 22.85 6.87
C GLU A 76 -6.79 21.55 7.08
N SER A 77 -7.43 21.05 6.03
CA SER A 77 -8.18 19.79 6.06
C SER A 77 -8.30 19.15 4.66
N TYR A 78 -8.83 17.93 4.62
CA TYR A 78 -9.12 17.20 3.39
C TYR A 78 -10.61 16.85 3.36
N SER A 79 -11.27 17.09 2.22
CA SER A 79 -12.57 16.52 1.90
C SER A 79 -12.38 15.25 1.09
N PHE A 80 -13.20 14.25 1.37
CA PHE A 80 -13.09 12.92 0.80
C PHE A 80 -14.42 12.48 0.22
N VAL A 81 -14.37 11.85 -0.95
CA VAL A 81 -15.52 11.16 -1.55
C VAL A 81 -15.06 9.77 -1.99
N VAL A 82 -15.72 8.74 -1.47
CA VAL A 82 -15.50 7.36 -1.94
C VAL A 82 -16.17 7.22 -3.31
N ILE A 83 -15.40 6.75 -4.29
CA ILE A 83 -15.88 6.41 -5.63
C ILE A 83 -15.96 4.88 -5.70
N ASP A 84 -17.18 4.37 -5.85
CA ASP A 84 -17.44 2.94 -6.01
C ASP A 84 -17.00 2.44 -7.40
N SER A 85 -16.91 1.14 -7.58
CA SER A 85 -16.49 0.52 -8.86
C SER A 85 -17.43 0.78 -10.04
N ASN A 86 -18.70 1.03 -9.77
CA ASN A 86 -19.69 1.47 -10.77
C ASN A 86 -19.60 2.98 -11.09
N GLY A 87 -18.72 3.74 -10.41
CA GLY A 87 -18.56 5.18 -10.55
C GLY A 87 -19.48 6.03 -9.69
N SER A 88 -20.36 5.45 -8.85
CA SER A 88 -21.15 6.23 -7.90
C SER A 88 -20.27 6.88 -6.85
N LYS A 89 -20.60 8.13 -6.53
CA LYS A 89 -19.94 8.93 -5.49
C LYS A 89 -20.77 8.84 -4.21
N GLY A 90 -20.10 8.52 -3.09
CA GLY A 90 -20.70 8.61 -1.76
C GLY A 90 -20.81 10.06 -1.27
N ASP A 91 -21.33 10.23 -0.06
CA ASP A 91 -21.39 11.55 0.58
C ASP A 91 -19.99 12.04 0.96
N PRO A 92 -19.70 13.35 0.79
CA PRO A 92 -18.43 13.92 1.18
C PRO A 92 -18.28 13.94 2.70
N PHE A 93 -17.06 13.69 3.17
CA PHE A 93 -16.70 13.87 4.58
C PHE A 93 -15.32 14.50 4.73
N THR A 94 -15.11 15.24 5.81
CA THR A 94 -13.86 15.98 6.04
C THR A 94 -13.05 15.33 7.16
N ARG A 95 -11.72 15.33 7.02
CA ARG A 95 -10.78 15.05 8.13
C ARG A 95 -9.67 16.08 8.18
N THR A 96 -9.25 16.40 9.38
CA THR A 96 -8.03 17.18 9.64
C THR A 96 -6.81 16.27 9.61
N HIS A 97 -5.62 16.86 9.51
CA HIS A 97 -4.35 16.11 9.56
C HIS A 97 -4.21 15.25 10.84
N ARG A 98 -4.79 15.67 11.96
CA ARG A 98 -4.74 14.94 13.24
C ARG A 98 -5.56 13.65 13.25
N GLN A 99 -6.49 13.51 12.31
CA GLN A 99 -7.38 12.35 12.18
C GLN A 99 -6.92 11.38 11.08
N LEU A 100 -5.77 11.66 10.45
CA LEU A 100 -5.19 10.84 9.39
C LEU A 100 -3.87 10.24 9.88
N SER A 101 -3.48 9.10 9.30
CA SER A 101 -2.18 8.51 9.57
C SER A 101 -1.13 9.18 8.69
N VAL A 102 -0.14 9.80 9.32
CA VAL A 102 0.91 10.56 8.62
C VAL A 102 2.25 9.98 9.02
N VAL A 103 2.99 9.49 8.03
CA VAL A 103 4.34 8.95 8.22
C VAL A 103 5.24 9.65 7.23
N GLU A 104 6.24 10.36 7.74
CA GLU A 104 7.18 11.16 6.93
C GLU A 104 6.42 12.14 6.01
N ASN A 105 6.46 11.91 4.70
CA ASN A 105 5.81 12.73 3.68
C ASN A 105 4.55 12.08 3.08
N ARG A 106 4.03 11.00 3.69
CA ARG A 106 2.89 10.24 3.20
C ARG A 106 1.70 10.40 4.14
N VAL A 107 0.55 10.72 3.57
CA VAL A 107 -0.73 10.78 4.28
C VAL A 107 -1.57 9.57 3.87
N SER A 108 -2.14 8.88 4.84
CA SER A 108 -3.01 7.73 4.61
C SER A 108 -4.37 7.93 5.27
N MET A 109 -5.42 7.68 4.50
CA MET A 109 -6.74 7.39 5.04
C MET A 109 -6.91 5.88 5.13
N VAL A 110 -7.22 5.39 6.32
CA VAL A 110 -7.46 3.96 6.58
C VAL A 110 -8.94 3.73 6.80
N LEU A 111 -9.52 2.84 6.00
CA LEU A 111 -10.85 2.30 6.21
C LEU A 111 -10.70 0.96 6.94
N ILE A 112 -11.15 0.95 8.19
CA ILE A 112 -11.25 -0.29 8.97
C ILE A 112 -12.52 -0.98 8.53
N VAL A 113 -12.35 -2.12 7.86
CA VAL A 113 -13.44 -2.83 7.19
C VAL A 113 -14.05 -3.93 8.06
N GLN A 114 -13.25 -4.46 8.99
CA GLN A 114 -13.66 -5.41 10.00
C GLN A 114 -12.85 -5.19 11.28
N ASP A 115 -13.26 -5.83 12.37
CA ASP A 115 -12.56 -5.77 13.63
C ASP A 115 -11.10 -6.25 13.47
N PRO A 116 -10.12 -5.50 13.99
CA PRO A 116 -8.72 -5.84 13.82
C PRO A 116 -8.38 -7.10 14.64
N THR A 117 -7.97 -8.16 13.96
CA THR A 117 -7.43 -9.38 14.58
C THR A 117 -5.92 -9.30 14.71
N LEU A 118 -5.34 -9.82 15.79
CA LEU A 118 -3.89 -9.89 16.00
C LEU A 118 -3.45 -11.35 16.18
N TYR A 119 -2.51 -11.78 15.34
CA TYR A 119 -1.81 -13.05 15.45
C TYR A 119 -0.38 -12.77 15.92
N MET A 120 0.05 -13.47 16.96
CA MET A 120 1.39 -13.30 17.54
C MET A 120 2.17 -14.60 17.45
N TRP A 121 3.50 -14.49 17.46
CA TRP A 121 4.41 -15.63 17.48
C TRP A 121 4.15 -16.64 16.36
N VAL A 122 3.77 -16.14 15.18
CA VAL A 122 3.54 -17.00 14.01
C VAL A 122 4.83 -17.18 13.23
N ASN A 123 5.05 -18.38 12.71
CA ASN A 123 6.19 -18.65 11.83
C ASN A 123 5.99 -18.03 10.44
N GLN A 124 7.05 -18.03 9.62
CA GLN A 124 7.03 -17.48 8.26
C GLN A 124 5.90 -18.06 7.38
N GLN A 125 5.69 -19.38 7.39
CA GLN A 125 4.64 -20.03 6.59
C GLN A 125 3.24 -19.53 6.98
N THR A 126 2.98 -19.43 8.28
CA THR A 126 1.69 -18.95 8.81
C THR A 126 1.50 -17.48 8.51
N LYS A 127 2.56 -16.66 8.63
CA LYS A 127 2.55 -15.25 8.25
C LYS A 127 2.14 -15.06 6.78
N ASP A 128 2.78 -15.80 5.87
CA ASP A 128 2.49 -15.70 4.43
C ASP A 128 1.06 -16.15 4.11
N ALA A 129 0.59 -17.24 4.75
CA ALA A 129 -0.78 -17.71 4.62
C ALA A 129 -1.82 -16.70 5.14
N LEU A 130 -1.53 -16.02 6.26
CA LEU A 130 -2.39 -14.96 6.81
C LEU A 130 -2.45 -13.74 5.88
N ILE A 131 -1.31 -13.34 5.29
CA ILE A 131 -1.28 -12.25 4.31
C ILE A 131 -2.14 -12.60 3.08
N GLU A 132 -1.98 -13.81 2.54
CA GLU A 132 -2.80 -14.27 1.41
C GLU A 132 -4.29 -14.33 1.77
N LYS A 133 -4.61 -14.82 2.97
CA LYS A 133 -5.98 -14.85 3.49
C LYS A 133 -6.61 -13.44 3.49
N TYR A 134 -5.97 -12.45 4.10
CA TYR A 134 -6.53 -11.09 4.15
C TYR A 134 -6.60 -10.43 2.79
N ASN A 135 -5.61 -10.65 1.92
CA ASN A 135 -5.67 -10.13 0.55
C ASN A 135 -6.88 -10.68 -0.20
N ARG A 136 -7.22 -11.95 0.00
CA ARG A 136 -8.40 -12.58 -0.61
C ARG A 136 -9.69 -12.09 0.02
N GLU A 137 -9.76 -12.06 1.35
CA GLU A 137 -10.94 -11.60 2.09
C GLU A 137 -11.28 -10.16 1.77
N TYR A 138 -10.28 -9.31 1.52
CA TYR A 138 -10.52 -7.90 1.24
C TYR A 138 -10.56 -7.49 -0.22
N ALA A 139 -10.29 -8.42 -1.14
CA ALA A 139 -10.41 -8.17 -2.57
C ALA A 139 -11.83 -7.71 -2.93
N GLU A 140 -12.86 -8.21 -2.25
CA GLU A 140 -14.24 -7.77 -2.47
C GLU A 140 -14.48 -6.29 -2.12
N TYR A 141 -13.74 -5.75 -1.15
CA TYR A 141 -13.84 -4.33 -0.79
C TYR A 141 -13.15 -3.45 -1.81
N LEU A 142 -12.06 -3.89 -2.44
CA LEU A 142 -11.49 -3.17 -3.59
C LEU A 142 -12.42 -3.24 -4.81
N ASN A 143 -13.17 -4.33 -4.96
CA ASN A 143 -14.20 -4.44 -6.01
C ASN A 143 -15.41 -3.55 -5.73
N ARG A 144 -15.68 -3.19 -4.47
CA ARG A 144 -16.73 -2.24 -4.09
C ARG A 144 -16.23 -0.80 -4.16
N TRP A 145 -15.16 -0.51 -3.43
CA TRP A 145 -14.53 0.79 -3.29
C TRP A 145 -13.30 0.86 -4.20
N ASN A 146 -13.47 1.54 -5.33
CA ASN A 146 -12.45 1.61 -6.36
C ASN A 146 -11.39 2.66 -5.99
N LYS A 147 -11.83 3.89 -5.72
CA LYS A 147 -10.93 5.02 -5.51
C LYS A 147 -11.48 5.98 -4.46
N LEU A 148 -10.58 6.80 -3.93
CA LEU A 148 -10.88 7.94 -3.06
C LEU A 148 -10.59 9.22 -3.84
N GLU A 149 -11.59 10.04 -4.05
CA GLU A 149 -11.40 11.44 -4.45
C GLU A 149 -11.06 12.25 -3.21
N VAL A 150 -10.02 13.05 -3.32
CA VAL A 150 -9.45 13.86 -2.24
C VAL A 150 -9.40 15.30 -2.72
N THR A 151 -10.02 16.20 -1.97
CA THR A 151 -9.93 17.64 -2.18
C THR A 151 -9.20 18.28 -1.01
N VAL A 152 -8.14 19.02 -1.30
CA VAL A 152 -7.38 19.81 -0.33
C VAL A 152 -8.14 21.08 0.04
N ILE A 153 -8.23 21.37 1.33
CA ILE A 153 -8.78 22.62 1.87
C ILE A 153 -7.64 23.37 2.55
N ARG A 154 -7.40 24.62 2.12
CA ARG A 154 -6.34 25.51 2.61
C ARG A 154 -6.93 26.77 3.25
#